data_AF-A0A944A9D0-F1
#
_entry.id   AF-A0A944A9D0-F1
#
_cell.length_a   1.000
_cell.length_b   1.000
_cell.length_c   1.000
_cell.angle_alpha   90.00
_cell.angle_beta   90.00
_cell.angle_gamma   90.00
#
_symmetry.space_group_name_H-M   'P 1'
#
loop_
_entity.id
_entity.type
_entity.pdbx_description
1 polymer ?
#
loop_
_entity_poly.entity_id
_entity_poly.type
_entity_poly.pdbx_seq_one_letter_code
_entity_poly.pdbx_strand_id
1 'polypeptide(L)'
;MNEQNARFLPLDFKGEVSDENLWKWLSRRVVPRNRRNVDALMAATGLDARNVRGIIEICRGLSLNDVHWVVPNDFKGKWKDFNLYDNEFSQAIALTAFNGMGSSVERLDWISSPEFSTNGMLAKCWRRINGKVCLFKSGTEGAANTGFEPYSEYYASQIAAAMGLNHIEYSLNKFKGYLCSNCNIFTSDKFGYLPAGRVLSVEEALCDERFADIFFFDAIIFNTDRHLGNFGYLIDNDKNEIIGAAPIFDNGYGLFSLALNRPGDKLDEFSDLTKYVSRVKPALYFKWLGFPGGITKTMLERMKALKGFRFKRHKYYNLPQDRLSAIEKFLQKRILQIEEFGEKADDVFNVSTKSGTVNPVNGESLALQIITNLKADPFVSYDELSELLGMPRRTVARRMKELADADRIRRVGAAKNGYWEVLCGEEGTREKVRDTREKVRDTREKGRGRRLENEL
;
A
#
# COMPACT_ATOMS: atom_id res chain seq x y z
N MET A 1 14.16 -35.97 19.45
CA MET A 1 13.80 -35.62 18.06
C MET A 1 13.49 -36.91 17.30
N ASN A 2 12.47 -36.93 16.44
CA ASN A 2 12.29 -38.03 15.49
C ASN A 2 13.05 -37.71 14.20
N GLU A 3 14.22 -38.33 14.01
CA GLU A 3 15.13 -38.04 12.89
C GLU A 3 14.47 -38.22 11.51
N GLN A 4 13.55 -39.17 11.38
CA GLN A 4 12.84 -39.43 10.12
C GLN A 4 11.96 -38.25 9.68
N ASN A 5 11.55 -37.41 10.64
CA ASN A 5 10.70 -36.25 10.41
C ASN A 5 11.42 -34.91 10.63
N ALA A 6 12.76 -34.91 10.77
CA ALA A 6 13.54 -33.70 11.04
C ALA A 6 13.32 -32.60 9.98
N ARG A 7 13.08 -32.98 8.72
CA ARG A 7 12.76 -32.03 7.64
C ARG A 7 11.51 -31.19 7.87
N PHE A 8 10.59 -31.65 8.74
CA PHE A 8 9.34 -30.96 9.07
C PHE A 8 9.43 -30.09 10.32
N LEU A 9 10.64 -29.93 10.89
CA LEU A 9 10.86 -28.99 11.97
C LEU A 9 10.59 -27.55 11.51
N PRO A 10 10.25 -26.65 12.45
CA PRO A 10 10.03 -25.25 12.11
C PRO A 10 11.25 -24.65 11.40
N LEU A 11 11.00 -23.97 10.27
CA LEU A 11 12.06 -23.38 9.45
C LEU A 11 12.89 -22.32 10.19
N ASP A 12 12.33 -21.69 11.22
CA ASP A 12 13.05 -20.75 12.07
C ASP A 12 14.01 -21.40 13.06
N PHE A 13 14.12 -22.73 13.07
CA PHE A 13 15.22 -23.44 13.74
C PHE A 13 16.51 -23.38 12.92
N LYS A 14 16.43 -23.09 11.60
CA LYS A 14 17.59 -23.09 10.69
C LYS A 14 18.42 -24.39 10.73
N GLY A 15 17.77 -25.53 11.00
CA GLY A 15 18.42 -26.83 11.16
C GLY A 15 19.08 -27.08 12.53
N GLU A 16 19.07 -26.10 13.42
CA GLU A 16 19.68 -26.19 14.75
C GLU A 16 18.63 -26.63 15.78
N VAL A 17 18.65 -27.91 16.14
CA VAL A 17 17.72 -28.47 17.12
C VAL A 17 18.31 -28.36 18.51
N SER A 18 17.79 -27.42 19.29
CA SER A 18 18.18 -27.20 20.69
C SER A 18 16.96 -26.84 21.54
N ASP A 19 17.06 -27.04 22.85
CA ASP A 19 16.03 -26.60 23.80
C ASP A 19 15.82 -25.08 23.73
N GLU A 20 16.88 -24.32 23.43
CA GLU A 20 16.82 -22.88 23.25
C GLU A 20 15.98 -22.49 22.02
N ASN A 21 16.21 -23.14 20.87
CA ASN A 21 15.45 -22.86 19.65
C ASN A 21 14.00 -23.33 19.77
N LEU A 22 13.77 -24.48 20.41
CA LEU A 22 12.42 -24.93 20.74
C LEU A 22 11.71 -23.92 21.65
N TRP A 23 12.36 -23.44 22.71
CA TRP A 23 11.79 -22.45 23.61
C TRP A 23 11.50 -21.11 22.92
N LYS A 24 12.41 -20.63 22.06
CA LYS A 24 12.20 -19.42 21.25
C LYS A 24 10.96 -19.55 20.37
N TRP A 25 10.78 -20.69 19.72
CA TRP A 25 9.63 -20.95 18.86
C TRP A 25 8.31 -21.07 19.64
N LEU A 26 8.31 -21.81 20.75
CA LEU A 26 7.16 -21.91 21.65
C LEU A 26 6.74 -20.51 22.17
N SER A 27 7.72 -19.69 22.56
CA SER A 27 7.49 -18.31 23.05
C SER A 27 6.92 -17.38 21.98
N ARG A 28 7.10 -17.68 20.69
CA ARG A 28 6.53 -16.92 19.56
C ARG A 28 5.13 -17.37 19.15
N ARG A 29 4.61 -18.44 19.77
CA ARG A 29 3.25 -18.98 19.57
C ARG A 29 2.24 -18.50 20.61
N VAL A 30 2.66 -17.57 21.46
CA VAL A 30 1.76 -16.91 22.40
C VAL A 30 1.54 -15.46 22.00
N VAL A 31 0.35 -14.97 22.30
CA VAL A 31 -0.11 -13.61 22.01
C VAL A 31 0.80 -12.60 22.72
N PRO A 32 1.21 -11.51 22.04
CA PRO A 32 2.13 -10.56 22.63
C PRO A 32 1.46 -9.75 23.74
N ARG A 33 2.23 -9.48 24.81
CA ARG A 33 1.75 -8.79 26.03
C ARG A 33 1.30 -7.35 25.83
N ASN A 34 1.70 -6.73 24.72
CA ASN A 34 1.29 -5.36 24.36
C ASN A 34 0.08 -5.34 23.40
N ARG A 35 -0.53 -6.50 23.09
CA ARG A 35 -1.75 -6.53 22.28
C ARG A 35 -2.92 -5.96 23.08
N ARG A 36 -3.70 -5.10 22.43
CA ARG A 36 -4.94 -4.56 23.00
C ARG A 36 -5.86 -5.71 23.42
N ASN A 37 -6.42 -5.58 24.63
CA ASN A 37 -7.31 -6.55 25.28
C ASN A 37 -6.66 -7.91 25.68
N VAL A 38 -5.33 -8.02 25.68
CA VAL A 38 -4.68 -9.28 26.09
C VAL A 38 -4.98 -9.66 27.54
N ASP A 39 -5.05 -8.69 28.46
CA ASP A 39 -5.37 -8.97 29.87
C ASP A 39 -6.80 -9.49 30.03
N ALA A 40 -7.76 -8.93 29.28
CA ALA A 40 -9.13 -9.41 29.26
C ALA A 40 -9.23 -10.82 28.66
N LEU A 41 -8.47 -11.10 27.59
CA LEU A 41 -8.38 -12.43 26.97
C LEU A 41 -7.82 -13.46 27.97
N MET A 42 -6.75 -13.12 28.68
CA MET A 42 -6.12 -13.99 29.67
C MET A 42 -7.04 -14.22 30.87
N ALA A 43 -7.64 -13.16 31.41
CA ALA A 43 -8.59 -13.25 32.52
C ALA A 43 -9.81 -14.12 32.17
N ALA A 44 -10.36 -13.98 30.95
CA ALA A 44 -11.49 -14.78 30.49
C ALA A 44 -11.18 -16.28 30.38
N THR A 45 -9.90 -16.67 30.37
CA THR A 45 -9.46 -18.06 30.22
C THR A 45 -8.76 -18.59 31.48
N GLY A 46 -8.67 -17.76 32.53
CA GLY A 46 -7.95 -18.09 33.77
C GLY A 46 -6.44 -18.22 33.57
N LEU A 47 -5.87 -17.55 32.58
CA LEU A 47 -4.46 -17.58 32.22
C LEU A 47 -3.72 -16.30 32.60
N ASP A 48 -2.39 -16.36 32.56
CA ASP A 48 -1.49 -15.21 32.65
C ASP A 48 -0.68 -15.14 31.34
N ALA A 49 -0.60 -13.96 30.71
CA ALA A 49 0.13 -13.74 29.47
C ALA A 49 1.64 -14.10 29.57
N ARG A 50 2.18 -14.18 30.78
CA ARG A 50 3.57 -14.59 31.06
C ARG A 50 3.74 -16.10 31.15
N ASN A 51 2.66 -16.85 31.36
CA ASN A 51 2.69 -18.30 31.46
C ASN A 51 2.63 -18.96 30.07
N VAL A 52 3.74 -18.87 29.33
CA VAL A 52 3.89 -19.43 27.98
C VAL A 52 3.47 -20.90 27.94
N ARG A 53 3.95 -21.70 28.88
CA ARG A 53 3.64 -23.14 28.97
C ARG A 53 2.14 -23.38 29.16
N GLY A 54 1.51 -22.70 30.12
CA GLY A 54 0.07 -22.86 30.38
C GLY A 54 -0.80 -22.46 29.19
N ILE A 55 -0.42 -21.41 28.46
CA ILE A 55 -1.10 -21.02 27.22
C ILE A 55 -0.97 -22.15 26.17
N ILE A 56 0.25 -22.66 25.96
CA ILE A 56 0.52 -23.73 24.98
C ILE A 56 -0.20 -25.03 25.35
N GLU A 57 -0.26 -25.41 26.62
CA GLU A 57 -0.98 -26.61 27.05
C GLU A 57 -2.47 -26.51 26.72
N ILE A 58 -3.08 -25.33 26.89
CA ILE A 58 -4.51 -25.09 26.61
C ILE A 58 -4.81 -24.95 25.12
N CYS A 59 -3.98 -24.24 24.35
CA CYS A 59 -4.22 -23.99 22.93
C CYS A 59 -3.47 -24.95 21.98
N ARG A 60 -2.65 -25.85 22.54
CA ARG A 60 -1.75 -26.77 21.83
C ARG A 60 -0.73 -26.08 20.92
N GLY A 61 -0.43 -24.82 21.21
CA GLY A 61 0.43 -23.99 20.36
C GLY A 61 -0.06 -23.88 18.91
N LEU A 62 -1.35 -24.13 18.64
CA LEU A 62 -1.92 -24.01 17.32
C LEU A 62 -1.84 -22.57 16.84
N SER A 63 -1.59 -22.38 15.55
CA SER A 63 -1.56 -21.06 14.94
C SER A 63 -2.20 -21.08 13.56
N LEU A 64 -2.60 -19.90 13.08
CA LEU A 64 -3.05 -19.68 11.71
C LEU A 64 -1.90 -19.31 10.77
N ASN A 65 -0.64 -19.55 11.17
CA ASN A 65 0.52 -19.32 10.32
C ASN A 65 1.07 -20.62 9.71
N ASP A 66 0.80 -21.78 10.30
CA ASP A 66 1.44 -23.04 9.89
C ASP A 66 0.64 -24.25 10.39
N VAL A 67 1.18 -25.45 10.18
CA VAL A 67 0.56 -26.73 10.56
C VAL A 67 1.18 -27.36 11.82
N HIS A 68 2.09 -26.66 12.49
CA HIS A 68 2.73 -27.20 13.69
C HIS A 68 1.85 -27.01 14.93
N TRP A 69 1.95 -27.96 15.85
CA TRP A 69 1.24 -27.97 17.13
C TRP A 69 2.01 -28.79 18.16
N VAL A 70 1.63 -28.65 19.42
CA VAL A 70 2.28 -29.27 20.58
C VAL A 70 1.26 -30.10 21.33
N VAL A 71 1.57 -31.38 21.53
CA VAL A 71 0.69 -32.33 22.23
C VAL A 71 1.51 -33.22 23.19
N PRO A 72 0.90 -33.75 24.26
CA PRO A 72 1.51 -34.78 25.08
C PRO A 72 1.92 -36.02 24.28
N ASN A 73 2.94 -36.74 24.73
CA ASN A 73 3.47 -37.92 24.02
C ASN A 73 2.45 -39.06 23.90
N ASP A 74 1.52 -39.17 24.84
CA ASP A 74 0.47 -40.18 24.88
C ASP A 74 -0.82 -39.74 24.16
N PHE A 75 -0.86 -38.49 23.66
CA PHE A 75 -2.01 -37.93 22.97
C PHE A 75 -2.35 -38.72 21.69
N LYS A 76 -3.62 -39.11 21.54
CA LYS A 76 -4.10 -39.96 20.43
C LYS A 76 -4.87 -39.22 19.34
N GLY A 77 -5.22 -37.94 19.57
CA GLY A 77 -5.95 -37.14 18.59
C GLY A 77 -5.10 -36.79 17.37
N LYS A 78 -5.75 -36.56 16.23
CA LYS A 78 -5.07 -36.21 14.97
C LYS A 78 -5.19 -34.72 14.70
N TRP A 79 -4.21 -34.15 14.00
CA TRP A 79 -4.21 -32.72 13.66
C TRP A 79 -5.49 -32.25 12.98
N LYS A 80 -6.06 -33.07 12.07
CA LYS A 80 -7.32 -32.79 11.38
C LYS A 80 -8.50 -32.49 12.34
N ASP A 81 -8.49 -33.05 13.55
CA ASP A 81 -9.58 -32.92 14.51
C ASP A 81 -9.47 -31.64 15.37
N PHE A 82 -8.34 -30.92 15.26
CA PHE A 82 -8.02 -29.78 16.14
C PHE A 82 -7.53 -28.53 15.42
N ASN A 83 -7.12 -28.64 14.15
CA ASN A 83 -6.54 -27.52 13.44
C ASN A 83 -7.52 -26.35 13.28
N LEU A 84 -6.98 -25.13 13.24
CA LEU A 84 -7.76 -23.89 13.20
C LEU A 84 -8.30 -23.56 11.79
N TYR A 85 -7.87 -24.29 10.75
CA TYR A 85 -8.30 -24.07 9.37
C TYR A 85 -9.66 -24.71 9.10
N ASP A 86 -9.84 -25.97 9.51
CA ASP A 86 -11.03 -26.77 9.22
C ASP A 86 -12.06 -26.74 10.34
N ASN A 87 -11.62 -26.57 11.60
CA ASN A 87 -12.49 -26.69 12.76
C ASN A 87 -12.99 -25.33 13.26
N GLU A 88 -14.15 -25.34 13.91
CA GLU A 88 -14.68 -24.16 14.59
C GLU A 88 -13.80 -23.77 15.79
N PHE A 89 -13.77 -22.46 16.07
CA PHE A 89 -13.06 -21.90 17.21
C PHE A 89 -13.92 -20.90 17.97
N SER A 90 -13.56 -20.64 19.22
CA SER A 90 -14.43 -19.95 20.18
C SER A 90 -14.75 -18.51 19.77
N GLN A 91 -16.02 -18.26 19.46
CA GLN A 91 -16.53 -16.91 19.17
C GLN A 91 -16.50 -16.00 20.40
N ALA A 92 -16.67 -16.57 21.60
CA ALA A 92 -16.59 -15.81 22.85
C ALA A 92 -15.16 -15.25 23.04
N ILE A 93 -14.14 -16.07 22.79
CA ILE A 93 -12.75 -15.64 22.89
C ILE A 93 -12.39 -14.62 21.81
N ALA A 94 -12.84 -14.84 20.58
CA ALA A 94 -12.68 -13.87 19.50
C ALA A 94 -13.28 -12.50 19.88
N LEU A 95 -14.49 -12.49 20.47
CA LEU A 95 -15.13 -11.26 20.93
C LEU A 95 -14.31 -10.56 22.02
N THR A 96 -13.88 -11.30 23.06
CA THR A 96 -13.04 -10.76 24.13
C THR A 96 -11.74 -10.17 23.59
N ALA A 97 -11.06 -10.86 22.68
CA ALA A 97 -9.84 -10.36 22.05
C ALA A 97 -10.08 -9.07 21.25
N PHE A 98 -11.27 -8.92 20.67
CA PHE A 98 -11.60 -7.75 19.84
C PHE A 98 -12.00 -6.52 20.65
N ASN A 99 -12.90 -6.63 21.63
CA ASN A 99 -13.45 -5.46 22.35
C ASN A 99 -13.21 -5.46 23.86
N GLY A 100 -12.53 -6.49 24.40
CA GLY A 100 -12.26 -6.62 25.83
C GLY A 100 -13.48 -7.00 26.68
N MET A 101 -14.65 -7.17 26.07
CA MET A 101 -15.90 -7.51 26.76
C MET A 101 -16.12 -9.02 26.69
N GLY A 102 -15.47 -9.73 27.60
CA GLY A 102 -15.55 -11.19 27.72
C GLY A 102 -16.20 -11.64 29.01
N SER A 103 -17.03 -12.67 28.92
CA SER A 103 -17.36 -13.51 30.07
C SER A 103 -16.26 -14.55 30.27
N SER A 104 -16.09 -15.02 31.50
CA SER A 104 -15.26 -16.18 31.79
C SER A 104 -15.70 -17.38 30.94
N VAL A 105 -14.76 -18.00 30.26
CA VAL A 105 -14.96 -19.29 29.59
C VAL A 105 -14.72 -20.37 30.64
N GLU A 106 -15.50 -21.45 30.59
CA GLU A 106 -15.25 -22.61 31.46
C GLU A 106 -13.82 -23.10 31.28
N ARG A 107 -13.18 -23.46 32.40
CA ARG A 107 -11.80 -23.93 32.40
C ARG A 107 -11.76 -25.35 31.83
N LEU A 108 -11.52 -25.45 30.54
CA LEU A 108 -11.38 -26.70 29.81
C LEU A 108 -9.90 -27.10 29.70
N ASP A 109 -9.64 -28.39 29.55
CA ASP A 109 -8.31 -28.95 29.25
C ASP A 109 -7.79 -28.51 27.86
N TRP A 110 -8.68 -28.00 27.00
CA TRP A 110 -8.35 -27.50 25.68
C TRP A 110 -9.31 -26.40 25.25
N ILE A 111 -8.77 -25.37 24.59
CA ILE A 111 -9.53 -24.28 24.01
C ILE A 111 -9.09 -24.04 22.57
N SER A 112 -10.01 -24.23 21.62
CA SER A 112 -9.82 -23.86 20.21
C SER A 112 -9.94 -22.36 20.03
N SER A 113 -8.80 -21.68 19.81
CA SER A 113 -8.80 -20.25 19.45
C SER A 113 -7.48 -19.82 18.81
N PRO A 114 -7.51 -19.14 17.64
CA PRO A 114 -6.32 -18.52 17.06
C PRO A 114 -5.85 -17.28 17.84
N GLU A 115 -6.67 -16.76 18.77
CA GLU A 115 -6.35 -15.53 19.48
C GLU A 115 -5.12 -15.66 20.38
N PHE A 116 -4.83 -16.87 20.85
CA PHE A 116 -3.66 -17.17 21.67
C PHE A 116 -2.33 -17.07 20.93
N SER A 117 -2.31 -17.10 19.59
CA SER A 117 -1.08 -17.03 18.78
C SER A 117 -1.07 -15.85 17.82
N THR A 118 -2.16 -15.07 17.77
CA THR A 118 -2.31 -13.95 16.83
C THR A 118 -1.50 -12.74 17.28
N ASN A 119 -0.56 -12.34 16.43
CA ASN A 119 0.41 -11.28 16.70
C ASN A 119 -0.13 -9.85 16.42
N GLY A 120 0.73 -8.86 16.69
CA GLY A 120 0.48 -7.43 16.45
C GLY A 120 -0.27 -6.74 17.59
N MET A 121 -0.14 -5.42 17.67
CA MET A 121 -0.61 -4.64 18.82
C MET A 121 -2.11 -4.31 18.80
N LEU A 122 -2.68 -4.07 17.61
CA LEU A 122 -4.08 -3.63 17.50
C LEU A 122 -5.09 -4.68 17.96
N ALA A 123 -6.25 -4.19 18.40
CA ALA A 123 -7.42 -5.01 18.68
C ALA A 123 -7.85 -5.74 17.40
N LYS A 124 -7.90 -7.06 17.48
CA LYS A 124 -8.23 -7.90 16.33
C LYS A 124 -8.80 -9.24 16.78
N CYS A 125 -9.51 -9.91 15.89
CA CYS A 125 -9.96 -11.28 16.10
C CYS A 125 -10.15 -11.99 14.76
N TRP A 126 -10.04 -13.30 14.78
CA TRP A 126 -10.44 -14.16 13.68
C TRP A 126 -11.88 -14.60 13.85
N ARG A 127 -12.56 -14.77 12.71
CA ARG A 127 -13.94 -15.24 12.65
C ARG A 127 -14.09 -16.17 11.47
N ARG A 128 -14.90 -17.21 11.61
CA ARG A 128 -15.35 -18.01 10.47
C ARG A 128 -16.65 -17.43 9.93
N ILE A 129 -16.66 -17.04 8.67
CA ILE A 129 -17.82 -16.46 7.97
C ILE A 129 -18.04 -17.27 6.71
N ASN A 130 -19.18 -17.95 6.60
CA ASN A 130 -19.51 -18.81 5.46
C ASN A 130 -18.40 -19.82 5.14
N GLY A 131 -17.87 -20.49 6.17
CA GLY A 131 -16.78 -21.47 6.07
C GLY A 131 -15.37 -20.87 5.93
N LYS A 132 -15.23 -19.58 5.61
CA LYS A 132 -13.92 -18.93 5.43
C LYS A 132 -13.44 -18.26 6.71
N VAL A 133 -12.16 -18.42 7.01
CA VAL A 133 -11.50 -17.73 8.14
C VAL A 133 -11.13 -16.31 7.71
N CYS A 134 -11.61 -15.32 8.48
CA CYS A 134 -11.42 -13.91 8.21
C CYS A 134 -10.85 -13.19 9.44
N LEU A 135 -9.86 -12.32 9.23
CA LEU A 135 -9.35 -11.43 10.26
C LEU A 135 -10.18 -10.15 10.29
N PHE A 136 -10.54 -9.69 11.49
CA PHE A 136 -11.14 -8.38 11.76
C PHE A 136 -10.16 -7.57 12.60
N LYS A 137 -9.78 -6.37 12.15
CA LYS A 137 -8.78 -5.52 12.80
C LYS A 137 -9.34 -4.11 13.00
N SER A 138 -9.45 -3.69 14.25
CA SER A 138 -9.90 -2.35 14.62
C SER A 138 -8.76 -1.33 14.47
N GLY A 139 -9.12 -0.06 14.31
CA GLY A 139 -8.18 1.05 14.39
C GLY A 139 -7.78 1.37 15.83
N THR A 140 -6.72 2.16 15.98
CA THR A 140 -6.32 2.70 17.29
C THR A 140 -7.33 3.77 17.73
N GLU A 141 -7.51 3.91 19.03
CA GLU A 141 -8.39 4.92 19.64
C GLU A 141 -7.61 5.78 20.64
N GLY A 142 -8.16 6.97 20.94
CA GLY A 142 -7.67 7.81 22.05
C GLY A 142 -6.68 8.91 21.67
N ALA A 143 -6.35 9.10 20.39
CA ALA A 143 -5.54 10.23 19.93
C ALA A 143 -6.04 10.84 18.61
N ALA A 144 -5.77 12.13 18.39
CA ALA A 144 -6.26 12.89 17.23
C ALA A 144 -5.82 12.33 15.88
N ASN A 145 -4.70 11.60 15.83
CA ASN A 145 -4.15 10.98 14.63
C ASN A 145 -4.46 9.47 14.50
N THR A 146 -5.32 8.90 15.33
CA THR A 146 -5.59 7.44 15.36
C THR A 146 -6.94 7.09 14.76
N GLY A 147 -7.15 5.85 14.31
CA GLY A 147 -8.46 5.33 13.89
C GLY A 147 -8.69 5.33 12.37
N PHE A 148 -7.68 5.71 11.59
CA PHE A 148 -7.73 5.65 10.12
C PHE A 148 -7.09 4.38 9.54
N GLU A 149 -6.47 3.55 10.36
CA GLU A 149 -5.80 2.32 9.94
C GLU A 149 -6.73 1.38 9.15
N PRO A 150 -8.00 1.14 9.56
CA PRO A 150 -8.93 0.33 8.77
C PRO A 150 -9.10 0.82 7.33
N TYR A 151 -9.19 2.14 7.15
CA TYR A 151 -9.33 2.74 5.82
C TYR A 151 -8.07 2.57 4.99
N SER A 152 -6.90 2.77 5.60
CA SER A 152 -5.63 2.57 4.89
C SER A 152 -5.44 1.14 4.43
N GLU A 153 -5.81 0.13 5.23
CA GLU A 153 -5.81 -1.27 4.77
C GLU A 153 -6.68 -1.45 3.52
N TYR A 154 -7.92 -0.93 3.55
CA TYR A 154 -8.88 -1.03 2.46
C TYR A 154 -8.45 -0.31 1.17
N TYR A 155 -7.97 0.92 1.28
CA TYR A 155 -7.60 1.72 0.12
C TYR A 155 -6.21 1.34 -0.42
N ALA A 156 -5.26 0.96 0.44
CA ALA A 156 -3.96 0.48 0.00
C ALA A 156 -4.08 -0.82 -0.79
N SER A 157 -4.99 -1.74 -0.41
CA SER A 157 -5.21 -2.96 -1.19
C SER A 157 -5.68 -2.66 -2.62
N GLN A 158 -6.43 -1.58 -2.85
CA GLN A 158 -6.83 -1.17 -4.20
C GLN A 158 -5.64 -0.69 -5.05
N ILE A 159 -4.68 0.01 -4.44
CA ILE A 159 -3.45 0.43 -5.13
C ILE A 159 -2.62 -0.81 -5.48
N ALA A 160 -2.45 -1.74 -4.53
CA ALA A 160 -1.73 -3.00 -4.79
C ALA A 160 -2.38 -3.80 -5.92
N ALA A 161 -3.72 -3.89 -5.93
CA ALA A 161 -4.48 -4.51 -7.02
C ALA A 161 -4.24 -3.83 -8.37
N ALA A 162 -4.32 -2.50 -8.42
CA ALA A 162 -4.10 -1.74 -9.66
C ALA A 162 -2.66 -1.85 -10.19
N MET A 163 -1.68 -2.03 -9.30
CA MET A 163 -0.29 -2.33 -9.66
C MET A 163 -0.08 -3.80 -10.07
N GLY A 164 -1.07 -4.68 -9.95
CA GLY A 164 -0.93 -6.11 -10.24
C GLY A 164 0.00 -6.84 -9.26
N LEU A 165 0.08 -6.38 -8.01
CA LEU A 165 0.91 -7.00 -6.97
C LEU A 165 0.18 -8.17 -6.30
N ASN A 166 0.93 -9.18 -5.86
CA ASN A 166 0.40 -10.22 -4.99
C ASN A 166 0.06 -9.61 -3.62
N HIS A 167 -1.22 -9.49 -3.28
CA HIS A 167 -1.68 -8.75 -2.11
C HIS A 167 -2.95 -9.36 -1.51
N ILE A 168 -3.23 -8.99 -0.27
CA ILE A 168 -4.48 -9.32 0.41
C ILE A 168 -5.53 -8.25 0.11
N GLU A 169 -6.69 -8.68 -0.36
CA GLU A 169 -7.86 -7.82 -0.46
C GLU A 169 -8.44 -7.55 0.92
N TYR A 170 -8.65 -6.27 1.21
CA TYR A 170 -9.34 -5.83 2.41
C TYR A 170 -10.72 -5.27 2.08
N SER A 171 -11.61 -5.33 3.06
CA SER A 171 -12.89 -4.64 3.09
C SER A 171 -13.05 -3.89 4.41
N LEU A 172 -14.14 -3.14 4.53
CA LEU A 172 -14.49 -2.38 5.74
C LEU A 172 -15.78 -2.91 6.34
N ASN A 173 -15.81 -2.99 7.67
CA ASN A 173 -16.97 -3.45 8.41
C ASN A 173 -17.17 -2.63 9.69
N LYS A 174 -18.36 -2.75 10.29
CA LYS A 174 -18.63 -2.29 11.64
C LYS A 174 -18.97 -3.49 12.52
N PHE A 175 -17.99 -3.97 13.28
CA PHE A 175 -18.17 -5.12 14.15
C PHE A 175 -18.34 -4.65 15.60
N LYS A 176 -19.48 -5.00 16.21
CA LYS A 176 -19.82 -4.65 17.61
C LYS A 176 -19.66 -3.15 17.92
N GLY A 177 -19.98 -2.29 16.97
CA GLY A 177 -19.89 -0.84 17.12
C GLY A 177 -18.58 -0.23 16.64
N TYR A 178 -17.53 -1.02 16.45
CA TYR A 178 -16.20 -0.54 16.04
C TYR A 178 -16.04 -0.64 14.52
N LEU A 179 -15.50 0.42 13.91
CA LEU A 179 -15.01 0.36 12.54
C LEU A 179 -13.76 -0.51 12.47
N CYS A 180 -13.74 -1.46 11.55
CA CYS A 180 -12.61 -2.36 11.36
C CYS A 180 -12.40 -2.66 9.88
N SER A 181 -11.16 -2.99 9.54
CA SER A 181 -10.89 -3.67 8.28
C SER A 181 -11.11 -5.17 8.47
N ASN A 182 -11.46 -5.86 7.40
CA ASN A 182 -11.48 -7.31 7.39
C ASN A 182 -10.89 -7.89 6.10
N CYS A 183 -10.22 -9.02 6.22
CA CYS A 183 -9.65 -9.76 5.09
C CYS A 183 -9.78 -11.27 5.31
N ASN A 184 -9.73 -12.03 4.21
CA ASN A 184 -9.61 -13.48 4.31
C ASN A 184 -8.17 -13.86 4.68
N ILE A 185 -8.03 -14.97 5.38
CA ILE A 185 -6.72 -15.59 5.59
C ILE A 185 -6.10 -16.01 4.24
N PHE A 186 -4.77 -15.96 4.14
CA PHE A 186 -4.02 -16.43 2.96
C PHE A 186 -3.26 -17.73 3.21
N THR A 187 -3.18 -18.18 4.46
CA THR A 187 -2.65 -19.48 4.86
C THR A 187 -3.75 -20.54 4.91
N SER A 188 -3.34 -21.80 4.88
CA SER A 188 -4.18 -22.98 4.99
C SER A 188 -3.38 -24.16 5.56
N ASP A 189 -3.99 -25.35 5.55
CA ASP A 189 -3.27 -26.61 5.75
C ASP A 189 -2.14 -26.81 4.72
N LYS A 190 -2.31 -26.28 3.50
CA LYS A 190 -1.32 -26.35 2.41
C LYS A 190 -0.28 -25.23 2.40
N PHE A 191 -0.67 -24.02 2.78
CA PHE A 191 0.21 -22.86 2.72
C PHE A 191 0.44 -22.23 4.10
N GLY A 192 1.70 -22.10 4.51
CA GLY A 192 2.11 -21.43 5.74
C GLY A 192 2.68 -20.04 5.52
N TYR A 193 2.88 -19.30 6.61
CA TYR A 193 3.48 -17.97 6.66
C TYR A 193 4.61 -17.93 7.69
N LEU A 194 5.78 -17.51 7.25
CA LEU A 194 6.96 -17.30 8.10
C LEU A 194 7.36 -15.82 8.09
N PRO A 195 7.14 -15.06 9.18
CA PRO A 195 7.58 -13.68 9.26
C PRO A 195 9.08 -13.54 9.03
N ALA A 196 9.50 -12.53 8.24
CA ALA A 196 10.89 -12.31 7.88
C ALA A 196 11.81 -12.24 9.12
N GLY A 197 11.37 -11.51 10.16
CA GLY A 197 12.15 -11.30 11.39
C GLY A 197 12.34 -12.54 12.26
N ARG A 198 11.74 -13.69 11.88
CA ARG A 198 12.06 -14.97 12.53
C ARG A 198 13.35 -15.58 11.99
N VAL A 199 13.74 -15.26 10.76
CA VAL A 199 14.87 -15.89 10.07
C VAL A 199 15.87 -14.91 9.45
N LEU A 200 15.53 -13.63 9.31
CA LEU A 200 16.39 -12.61 8.70
C LEU A 200 16.69 -11.46 9.66
N SER A 201 17.88 -10.88 9.53
CA SER A 201 18.17 -9.51 9.95
C SER A 201 17.49 -8.49 9.02
N VAL A 202 17.57 -7.20 9.36
CA VAL A 202 17.06 -6.13 8.49
C VAL A 202 17.83 -6.09 7.17
N GLU A 203 19.15 -6.19 7.23
CA GLU A 203 20.05 -6.16 6.08
C GLU A 203 19.79 -7.35 5.14
N GLU A 204 19.65 -8.55 5.70
CA GLU A 204 19.31 -9.75 4.92
C GLU A 204 17.95 -9.62 4.23
N ALA A 205 16.94 -9.09 4.94
CA ALA A 205 15.61 -8.88 4.37
C ALA A 205 15.59 -7.82 3.26
N LEU A 206 16.40 -6.76 3.38
CA LEU A 206 16.50 -5.72 2.35
C LEU A 206 17.21 -6.22 1.08
N CYS A 207 18.13 -7.18 1.20
CA CYS A 207 18.85 -7.77 0.08
C CYS A 207 18.08 -8.90 -0.62
N ASP A 208 16.97 -9.36 -0.06
CA ASP A 208 16.15 -10.40 -0.66
C ASP A 208 15.22 -9.82 -1.73
N GLU A 209 15.53 -10.08 -2.99
CA GLU A 209 14.79 -9.57 -4.15
C GLU A 209 13.29 -9.93 -4.13
N ARG A 210 12.90 -11.00 -3.41
CA ARG A 210 11.50 -11.41 -3.28
C ARG A 210 10.65 -10.35 -2.56
N PHE A 211 11.27 -9.48 -1.76
CA PHE A 211 10.59 -8.42 -1.02
C PHE A 211 10.67 -7.05 -1.69
N ALA A 212 11.41 -6.90 -2.78
CA ALA A 212 11.66 -5.61 -3.41
C ALA A 212 10.36 -4.89 -3.83
N ASP A 213 9.36 -5.64 -4.34
CA ASP A 213 8.03 -5.10 -4.68
C ASP A 213 7.29 -4.55 -3.46
N ILE A 214 7.49 -5.12 -2.27
CA ILE A 214 6.88 -4.66 -1.02
C ILE A 214 7.45 -3.29 -0.65
N PHE A 215 8.77 -3.12 -0.73
CA PHE A 215 9.44 -1.85 -0.40
C PHE A 215 9.09 -0.77 -1.42
N PHE A 216 9.05 -1.11 -2.72
CA PHE A 216 8.58 -0.19 -3.74
C PHE A 216 7.13 0.22 -3.50
N PHE A 217 6.24 -0.73 -3.17
CA PHE A 217 4.86 -0.43 -2.82
C PHE A 217 4.74 0.50 -1.60
N ASP A 218 5.52 0.27 -0.55
CA ASP A 218 5.56 1.14 0.63
C ASP A 218 6.05 2.56 0.28
N ALA A 219 6.92 2.71 -0.73
CA ALA A 219 7.34 4.02 -1.26
C ALA A 219 6.25 4.77 -2.04
N ILE A 220 5.25 4.06 -2.55
CA ILE A 220 4.06 4.61 -3.20
C ILE A 220 3.01 5.02 -2.18
N ILE A 221 2.77 4.17 -1.17
CA ILE A 221 1.73 4.42 -0.15
C ILE A 221 2.24 5.11 1.12
N PHE A 222 3.55 5.32 1.25
CA PHE A 222 4.22 5.88 2.43
C PHE A 222 3.89 5.10 3.71
N ASN A 223 4.02 3.77 3.67
CA ASN A 223 3.80 2.95 4.85
C ASN A 223 4.98 3.05 5.82
N THR A 224 4.76 3.69 6.97
CA THR A 224 5.80 3.93 7.96
C THR A 224 6.03 2.76 8.92
N ASP A 225 5.33 1.63 8.76
CA ASP A 225 5.32 0.51 9.71
C ASP A 225 5.64 -0.86 9.08
N ARG A 226 6.36 -0.88 7.95
CA ARG A 226 6.88 -2.15 7.38
C ARG A 226 8.05 -2.71 8.19
N HIS A 227 7.80 -3.16 9.42
CA HIS A 227 8.79 -3.89 10.20
C HIS A 227 8.85 -5.37 9.77
N LEU A 228 9.87 -6.11 10.20
CA LEU A 228 10.12 -7.52 9.81
C LEU A 228 9.01 -8.53 10.20
N GLY A 229 7.96 -8.08 10.88
CA GLY A 229 6.78 -8.87 11.22
C GLY A 229 5.61 -8.67 10.24
N ASN A 230 5.67 -7.65 9.39
CA ASN A 230 4.62 -7.27 8.44
C ASN A 230 4.92 -7.71 7.00
N PHE A 231 5.88 -8.62 6.83
CA PHE A 231 6.16 -9.33 5.58
C PHE A 231 6.97 -10.60 5.90
N GLY A 232 7.18 -11.46 4.91
CA GLY A 232 7.88 -12.73 5.10
C GLY A 232 7.57 -13.72 3.99
N TYR A 233 7.78 -15.00 4.27
CA TYR A 233 7.69 -16.05 3.27
C TYR A 233 6.34 -16.78 3.29
N LEU A 234 5.90 -17.18 2.10
CA LEU A 234 4.90 -18.21 1.91
C LEU A 234 5.59 -19.58 1.90
N ILE A 235 5.04 -20.52 2.65
CA ILE A 235 5.59 -21.86 2.85
C ILE A 235 4.65 -22.91 2.22
N ASP A 236 5.19 -23.88 1.50
CA ASP A 236 4.48 -25.13 1.16
C ASP A 236 4.58 -26.05 2.38
N ASN A 237 3.48 -26.31 3.07
CA ASN A 237 3.48 -27.10 4.31
C ASN A 237 3.69 -28.60 4.08
N ASP A 238 3.33 -29.13 2.89
CA ASP A 238 3.52 -30.55 2.57
C ASP A 238 5.02 -30.84 2.35
N LYS A 239 5.78 -29.86 1.88
CA LYS A 239 7.23 -29.95 1.66
C LYS A 239 8.07 -29.31 2.77
N ASN A 240 7.47 -28.41 3.55
CA ASN A 240 8.14 -27.50 4.50
C ASN A 240 9.21 -26.64 3.81
N GLU A 241 8.85 -25.98 2.71
CA GLU A 241 9.77 -25.21 1.86
C GLU A 241 9.26 -23.78 1.62
N ILE A 242 10.17 -22.81 1.55
CA ILE A 242 9.85 -21.44 1.13
C ILE A 242 9.60 -21.45 -0.38
N ILE A 243 8.40 -21.02 -0.79
CA ILE A 243 8.01 -20.96 -2.21
C ILE A 243 7.96 -19.55 -2.78
N GLY A 244 8.06 -18.52 -1.94
CA GLY A 244 8.08 -17.12 -2.36
C GLY A 244 7.79 -16.15 -1.23
N ALA A 245 7.65 -14.87 -1.55
CA ALA A 245 7.14 -13.89 -0.61
C ALA A 245 5.64 -14.11 -0.36
N ALA A 246 5.21 -13.92 0.89
CA ALA A 246 3.81 -13.83 1.23
C ALA A 246 3.16 -12.63 0.51
N PRO A 247 1.84 -12.65 0.24
CA PRO A 247 1.13 -11.50 -0.32
C PRO A 247 1.34 -10.24 0.53
N ILE A 248 1.31 -9.06 -0.07
CA ILE A 248 1.36 -7.80 0.68
C ILE A 248 0.13 -7.67 1.59
N PHE A 249 0.35 -7.45 2.89
CA PHE A 249 -0.67 -7.26 3.91
C PHE A 249 -0.20 -6.23 4.95
N ASP A 250 -1.06 -5.86 5.91
CA ASP A 250 -0.75 -4.91 7.01
C ASP A 250 -0.23 -3.55 6.51
N ASN A 251 -1.10 -2.81 5.84
CA ASN A 251 -0.83 -1.49 5.27
C ASN A 251 -1.52 -0.37 6.05
N GLY A 252 -1.96 -0.63 7.29
CA GLY A 252 -2.75 0.32 8.08
C GLY A 252 -2.03 1.65 8.37
N TYR A 253 -0.69 1.68 8.31
CA TYR A 253 0.12 2.88 8.52
C TYR A 253 0.56 3.54 7.22
N GLY A 254 0.04 3.09 6.08
CA GLY A 254 0.13 3.78 4.79
C GLY A 254 -0.96 4.83 4.60
N LEU A 255 -0.91 5.52 3.47
CA LEU A 255 -1.87 6.53 3.01
C LEU A 255 -2.12 7.64 4.05
N PHE A 256 -1.08 7.99 4.79
CA PHE A 256 -1.08 9.05 5.79
C PHE A 256 -2.16 8.83 6.87
N SER A 257 -2.40 7.59 7.31
CA SER A 257 -3.40 7.30 8.35
C SER A 257 -3.16 8.10 9.63
N LEU A 258 -1.89 8.34 9.96
CA LEU A 258 -1.46 9.09 11.14
C LEU A 258 -1.33 10.61 10.92
N ALA A 259 -1.68 11.13 9.75
CA ALA A 259 -1.71 12.58 9.50
C ALA A 259 -2.99 13.20 10.07
N LEU A 260 -2.83 14.34 10.76
CA LEU A 260 -3.93 15.12 11.35
C LEU A 260 -4.71 15.87 10.27
N ASN A 261 -6.05 15.78 10.28
CA ASN A 261 -6.93 16.55 9.40
C ASN A 261 -8.41 16.53 9.84
N ARG A 262 -8.70 16.20 11.11
CA ARG A 262 -10.09 16.16 11.58
C ARG A 262 -10.61 17.58 11.82
N PRO A 263 -11.93 17.81 11.64
CA PRO A 263 -12.55 19.07 12.05
C PRO A 263 -12.22 19.37 13.53
N GLY A 264 -11.61 20.53 13.77
CA GLY A 264 -11.19 20.97 15.11
C GLY A 264 -9.74 20.65 15.48
N ASP A 265 -9.00 19.90 14.65
CA ASP A 265 -7.56 19.77 14.83
C ASP A 265 -6.88 21.14 14.64
N LYS A 266 -5.91 21.47 15.51
CA LYS A 266 -5.11 22.71 15.39
C LYS A 266 -4.18 22.71 14.17
N LEU A 267 -3.92 21.53 13.62
CA LEU A 267 -3.02 21.31 12.52
C LEU A 267 -3.74 20.47 11.46
N ASP A 268 -3.72 20.94 10.22
CA ASP A 268 -4.15 20.18 9.06
C ASP A 268 -2.91 19.79 8.24
N GLU A 269 -2.45 18.55 8.42
CA GLU A 269 -1.30 17.99 7.70
C GLU A 269 -1.67 17.54 6.27
N PHE A 270 -2.96 17.48 5.93
CA PHE A 270 -3.41 17.22 4.56
C PHE A 270 -3.35 18.47 3.67
N SER A 271 -3.27 19.66 4.25
CA SER A 271 -3.01 20.90 3.52
C SER A 271 -1.69 20.88 2.75
N ASP A 272 -0.68 20.16 3.26
CA ASP A 272 0.59 19.92 2.59
C ASP A 272 1.16 18.53 2.95
N LEU A 273 0.70 17.52 2.22
CA LEU A 273 1.21 16.16 2.35
C LEU A 273 2.70 16.05 1.99
N THR A 274 3.26 16.97 1.19
CA THR A 274 4.71 16.96 0.89
C THR A 274 5.53 17.26 2.15
N LYS A 275 5.08 18.22 2.96
CA LYS A 275 5.66 18.53 4.28
C LYS A 275 5.42 17.44 5.31
N TYR A 276 4.34 16.68 5.21
CA TYR A 276 4.15 15.50 6.04
C TYR A 276 5.17 14.41 5.70
N VAL A 277 5.30 14.04 4.42
CA VAL A 277 6.21 12.96 4.01
C VAL A 277 7.68 13.27 4.23
N SER A 278 8.09 14.55 4.24
CA SER A 278 9.46 14.94 4.57
C SER A 278 9.83 14.71 6.04
N ARG A 279 8.84 14.53 6.92
CA ARG A 279 9.02 14.27 8.36
C ARG A 279 8.94 12.79 8.73
N VAL A 280 8.35 11.95 7.87
CA VAL A 280 8.22 10.51 8.12
C VAL A 280 9.28 9.71 7.38
N LYS A 281 9.55 8.50 7.86
CA LYS A 281 10.56 7.59 7.29
C LYS A 281 10.01 6.16 7.22
N PRO A 282 10.55 5.32 6.33
CA PRO A 282 10.30 3.88 6.35
C PRO A 282 10.73 3.24 7.67
N ALA A 283 10.03 2.19 8.09
CA ALA A 283 10.31 1.46 9.34
C ALA A 283 11.70 0.81 9.38
N LEU A 284 12.25 0.42 8.22
CA LEU A 284 13.58 -0.19 8.13
C LEU A 284 14.70 0.85 7.88
N TYR A 285 14.40 2.14 8.09
CA TYR A 285 15.36 3.25 8.13
C TYR A 285 16.19 3.52 6.85
N PHE A 286 15.73 3.08 5.68
CA PHE A 286 16.27 3.45 4.37
C PHE A 286 15.46 4.62 3.74
N LYS A 287 15.91 5.19 2.61
CA LYS A 287 15.11 6.17 1.84
C LYS A 287 13.95 5.44 1.16
N TRP A 288 12.75 6.03 1.02
CA TRP A 288 11.58 5.37 0.42
C TRP A 288 11.90 4.58 -0.87
N LEU A 289 12.66 5.16 -1.81
CA LEU A 289 13.06 4.53 -3.06
C LEU A 289 14.50 4.01 -3.08
N GLY A 290 15.23 4.16 -1.98
CA GLY A 290 16.64 3.76 -1.86
C GLY A 290 16.84 2.40 -1.18
N PHE A 291 15.95 1.44 -1.43
CA PHE A 291 16.14 0.05 -0.97
C PHE A 291 17.18 -0.67 -1.85
N PRO A 292 17.92 -1.67 -1.32
CA PRO A 292 18.86 -2.46 -2.12
C PRO A 292 18.17 -3.12 -3.32
N GLY A 293 18.85 -3.10 -4.47
CA GLY A 293 18.30 -3.56 -5.75
C GLY A 293 17.63 -2.46 -6.59
N GLY A 294 17.24 -1.35 -5.97
CA GLY A 294 16.74 -0.15 -6.66
C GLY A 294 15.41 -0.35 -7.40
N ILE A 295 15.00 0.67 -8.16
CA ILE A 295 13.73 0.63 -8.90
C ILE A 295 13.92 -0.13 -10.23
N THR A 296 13.21 -1.24 -10.39
CA THR A 296 13.25 -2.03 -11.63
C THR A 296 12.29 -1.50 -12.71
N LYS A 297 12.53 -1.89 -13.97
CA LYS A 297 11.61 -1.57 -15.07
C LYS A 297 10.20 -2.12 -14.84
N THR A 298 10.09 -3.34 -14.31
CA THR A 298 8.80 -3.97 -13.99
C THR A 298 8.04 -3.17 -12.92
N MET A 299 8.73 -2.66 -11.89
CA MET A 299 8.12 -1.79 -10.88
C MET A 299 7.57 -0.50 -11.50
N LEU A 300 8.32 0.13 -12.41
CA LEU A 300 7.86 1.33 -13.12
C LEU A 300 6.65 1.04 -14.01
N GLU A 301 6.62 -0.11 -14.69
CA GLU A 301 5.47 -0.54 -15.50
C GLU A 301 4.22 -0.76 -14.66
N ARG A 302 4.36 -1.44 -13.51
CA ARG A 302 3.28 -1.62 -12.54
C ARG A 302 2.79 -0.30 -11.95
N MET A 303 3.71 0.62 -11.61
CA MET A 303 3.36 1.96 -11.13
C MET A 303 2.59 2.76 -12.19
N LYS A 304 2.93 2.65 -13.47
CA LYS A 304 2.25 3.35 -14.56
C LYS A 304 0.76 3.00 -14.67
N ALA A 305 0.35 1.80 -14.22
CA ALA A 305 -1.05 1.42 -14.14
C ALA A 305 -1.87 2.30 -13.18
N LEU A 306 -1.20 3.06 -12.29
CA LEU A 306 -1.84 4.00 -11.37
C LEU A 306 -2.09 5.40 -11.99
N LYS A 307 -1.72 5.64 -13.25
CA LYS A 307 -2.02 6.92 -13.91
C LYS A 307 -3.52 7.13 -14.02
N GLY A 308 -4.00 8.25 -13.46
CA GLY A 308 -5.43 8.55 -13.39
C GLY A 308 -6.22 7.67 -12.41
N PHE A 309 -5.55 6.88 -11.57
CA PHE A 309 -6.19 6.03 -10.56
C PHE A 309 -7.08 6.85 -9.62
N ARG A 310 -8.26 6.30 -9.33
CA ARG A 310 -9.24 6.82 -8.37
C ARG A 310 -9.67 5.70 -7.44
N PHE A 311 -9.80 6.01 -6.15
CA PHE A 311 -10.27 5.03 -5.18
C PHE A 311 -11.73 4.69 -5.41
N LYS A 312 -12.03 3.39 -5.36
CA LYS A 312 -13.39 2.91 -5.22
C LYS A 312 -13.84 3.11 -3.78
N ARG A 313 -14.89 3.91 -3.60
CA ARG A 313 -15.55 4.11 -2.31
C ARG A 313 -16.23 2.82 -1.85
N HIS A 314 -16.13 2.51 -0.57
CA HIS A 314 -16.91 1.46 0.07
C HIS A 314 -18.39 1.86 0.10
N LYS A 315 -19.31 0.90 0.21
CA LYS A 315 -20.75 1.20 0.21
C LYS A 315 -21.18 2.04 1.42
N TYR A 316 -20.57 1.82 2.59
CA TYR A 316 -21.06 2.40 3.85
C TYR A 316 -20.03 3.19 4.65
N TYR A 317 -18.74 2.86 4.51
CA TYR A 317 -17.70 3.33 5.42
C TYR A 317 -16.58 3.92 4.58
N ASN A 318 -16.50 5.25 4.51
CA ASN A 318 -15.53 5.90 3.63
C ASN A 318 -14.76 6.98 4.37
N LEU A 319 -13.55 7.24 3.86
CA LEU A 319 -12.88 8.49 4.15
C LEU A 319 -13.69 9.68 3.60
N PRO A 320 -13.55 10.86 4.23
CA PRO A 320 -13.96 12.13 3.66
C PRO A 320 -13.43 12.32 2.23
N GLN A 321 -14.23 12.94 1.36
CA GLN A 321 -13.92 13.05 -0.07
C GLN A 321 -12.69 13.91 -0.34
N ASP A 322 -12.52 15.00 0.40
CA ASP A 322 -11.35 15.86 0.42
C ASP A 322 -10.06 15.08 0.75
N ARG A 323 -10.10 14.20 1.77
CA ARG A 323 -8.96 13.34 2.12
C ARG A 323 -8.59 12.39 0.99
N LEU A 324 -9.57 11.71 0.39
CA LEU A 324 -9.33 10.82 -0.76
C LEU A 324 -8.74 11.59 -1.94
N SER A 325 -9.32 12.74 -2.30
CA SER A 325 -8.83 13.57 -3.39
C SER A 325 -7.41 14.08 -3.14
N ALA A 326 -7.05 14.40 -1.89
CA ALA A 326 -5.69 14.78 -1.53
C ALA A 326 -4.70 13.61 -1.69
N ILE A 327 -5.06 12.39 -1.24
CA ILE A 327 -4.23 11.18 -1.42
C ILE A 327 -4.03 10.89 -2.91
N GLU A 328 -5.09 10.94 -3.72
CA GLU A 328 -4.99 10.70 -5.16
C GLU A 328 -4.12 11.75 -5.85
N LYS A 329 -4.29 13.04 -5.53
CA LYS A 329 -3.46 14.13 -6.07
C LYS A 329 -1.99 13.91 -5.72
N PHE A 330 -1.71 13.55 -4.46
CA PHE A 330 -0.36 13.24 -4.03
C PHE A 330 0.21 12.02 -4.77
N LEU A 331 -0.58 10.94 -4.92
CA LEU A 331 -0.18 9.75 -5.66
C LEU A 331 0.19 10.08 -7.11
N GLN A 332 -0.64 10.87 -7.81
CA GLN A 332 -0.32 11.28 -9.19
C GLN A 332 0.96 12.12 -9.27
N LYS A 333 1.16 13.07 -8.33
CA LYS A 333 2.41 13.84 -8.23
C LYS A 333 3.61 12.91 -8.02
N ARG A 334 3.47 11.93 -7.14
CA ARG A 334 4.53 10.97 -6.81
C ARG A 334 4.91 10.10 -8.00
N ILE A 335 3.94 9.61 -8.77
CA ILE A 335 4.17 8.84 -10.00
C ILE A 335 5.01 9.65 -10.99
N LEU A 336 4.63 10.91 -11.23
CA LEU A 336 5.39 11.80 -12.14
C LEU A 336 6.83 12.02 -11.66
N GLN A 337 7.02 12.25 -10.36
CA GLN A 337 8.36 12.42 -9.79
C GLN A 337 9.23 11.16 -9.96
N ILE A 338 8.66 9.97 -9.76
CA ILE A 338 9.38 8.70 -9.95
C ILE A 338 9.70 8.47 -11.43
N GLU A 339 8.78 8.80 -12.34
CA GLU A 339 9.04 8.69 -13.79
C GLU A 339 10.15 9.64 -14.26
N GLU A 340 10.21 10.86 -13.73
CA GLU A 340 11.19 11.87 -14.13
C GLU A 340 12.56 11.66 -13.46
N PHE A 341 12.57 11.32 -12.17
CA PHE A 341 13.79 11.33 -11.35
C PHE A 341 14.23 9.96 -10.81
N GLY A 342 13.43 8.91 -11.01
CA GLY A 342 13.71 7.58 -10.45
C GLY A 342 13.89 7.64 -8.93
N GLU A 343 14.97 7.03 -8.43
CA GLU A 343 15.31 7.02 -7.00
C GLU A 343 15.51 8.43 -6.41
N LYS A 344 15.94 9.39 -7.22
CA LYS A 344 16.15 10.78 -6.78
C LYS A 344 14.83 11.51 -6.50
N ALA A 345 13.68 10.93 -6.83
CA ALA A 345 12.37 11.50 -6.50
C ALA A 345 12.20 11.76 -5.00
N ASP A 346 12.90 11.01 -4.14
CA ASP A 346 12.92 11.25 -2.69
C ASP A 346 13.61 12.56 -2.28
N ASP A 347 14.56 13.04 -3.06
CA ASP A 347 15.28 14.28 -2.74
C ASP A 347 14.48 15.52 -3.13
N VAL A 348 13.44 15.34 -3.96
CA VAL A 348 12.62 16.44 -4.51
C VAL A 348 11.49 16.86 -3.56
N PHE A 349 11.20 16.13 -2.47
CA PHE A 349 10.17 16.52 -1.50
C PHE A 349 10.41 17.91 -0.88
N ASN A 350 11.68 18.28 -0.67
CA ASN A 350 12.08 19.48 0.06
C ASN A 350 12.39 20.69 -0.81
N VAL A 351 12.12 20.63 -2.13
CA VAL A 351 12.12 21.84 -2.96
C VAL A 351 10.85 22.62 -2.66
N SER A 352 10.82 23.22 -1.46
CA SER A 352 9.96 24.34 -1.16
C SER A 352 10.26 25.40 -2.21
N THR A 353 9.25 25.81 -2.96
CA THR A 353 9.20 27.11 -3.62
C THR A 353 9.35 28.20 -2.55
N LYS A 354 10.57 28.45 -2.09
CA LYS A 354 10.89 29.66 -1.33
C LYS A 354 10.62 30.82 -2.27
N SER A 355 10.04 31.88 -1.73
CA SER A 355 9.81 33.17 -2.37
C SER A 355 11.06 33.71 -3.07
N GLY A 356 11.27 33.28 -4.30
CA GLY A 356 11.66 34.16 -5.39
C GLY A 356 10.45 34.21 -6.30
N THR A 357 10.32 35.27 -7.07
CA THR A 357 9.62 35.20 -8.35
C THR A 357 10.24 34.03 -9.14
N VAL A 358 9.71 32.82 -8.95
CA VAL A 358 10.04 31.66 -9.75
C VAL A 358 9.27 31.86 -11.03
N ASN A 359 9.93 32.50 -11.99
CA ASN A 359 9.58 32.31 -13.38
C ASN A 359 9.59 30.80 -13.65
N PRO A 360 8.47 30.20 -14.06
CA PRO A 360 8.47 28.82 -14.51
C PRO A 360 9.32 28.77 -15.79
N VAL A 361 10.45 28.09 -15.73
CA VAL A 361 11.20 27.70 -16.92
C VAL A 361 11.19 26.17 -16.91
N ASN A 362 10.16 25.53 -17.45
CA ASN A 362 9.74 25.37 -18.86
C ASN A 362 10.21 24.00 -19.36
N GLY A 363 9.24 23.10 -19.57
CA GLY A 363 9.48 21.80 -20.17
C GLY A 363 8.21 21.05 -20.61
N GLU A 364 7.10 21.19 -19.89
CA GLU A 364 5.78 20.80 -20.38
C GLU A 364 4.83 22.02 -20.35
N SER A 365 4.36 22.40 -21.53
CA SER A 365 3.68 23.67 -21.77
C SER A 365 2.43 23.81 -20.88
N LEU A 366 2.25 24.95 -20.22
CA LEU A 366 0.98 25.36 -19.59
C LEU A 366 -0.24 25.14 -20.52
N ALA A 367 -0.02 25.19 -21.83
CA ALA A 367 -1.01 24.85 -22.84
C ALA A 367 -1.49 23.39 -22.75
N LEU A 368 -0.60 22.44 -22.44
CA LEU A 368 -0.90 21.03 -22.23
C LEU A 368 -1.76 20.83 -20.98
N GLN A 369 -1.44 21.52 -19.88
CA GLN A 369 -2.25 21.47 -18.65
C GLN A 369 -3.67 21.99 -18.87
N ILE A 370 -3.81 23.10 -19.61
CA ILE A 370 -5.12 23.62 -20.00
C ILE A 370 -5.87 22.59 -20.86
N ILE A 371 -5.22 22.04 -21.90
CA ILE A 371 -5.82 21.03 -22.77
C ILE A 371 -6.26 19.78 -22.00
N THR A 372 -5.46 19.30 -21.05
CA THR A 372 -5.80 18.14 -20.22
C THR A 372 -7.04 18.40 -19.38
N ASN A 373 -7.16 19.59 -18.76
CA ASN A 373 -8.35 19.96 -18.00
C ASN A 373 -9.59 20.09 -18.89
N LEU A 374 -9.45 20.66 -20.10
CA LEU A 374 -10.56 20.74 -21.07
C LEU A 374 -11.00 19.36 -21.59
N LYS A 375 -10.09 18.39 -21.74
CA LYS A 375 -10.42 17.01 -22.10
C LYS A 375 -11.13 16.28 -20.96
N ALA A 376 -10.74 16.56 -19.72
CA ALA A 376 -11.32 15.94 -18.53
C ALA A 376 -12.72 16.50 -18.21
N ASP A 377 -12.92 17.81 -18.41
CA ASP A 377 -14.21 18.47 -18.28
C ASP A 377 -14.39 19.54 -19.37
N PRO A 378 -15.10 19.22 -20.46
CA PRO A 378 -15.40 20.17 -21.52
C PRO A 378 -16.22 21.39 -21.07
N PHE A 379 -16.92 21.31 -19.94
CA PHE A 379 -17.81 22.40 -19.47
C PHE A 379 -17.12 23.36 -18.50
N VAL A 380 -15.87 23.08 -18.14
CA VAL A 380 -15.12 23.85 -17.15
C VAL A 380 -15.09 25.35 -17.47
N SER A 381 -15.43 26.15 -16.47
CA SER A 381 -15.38 27.60 -16.55
C SER A 381 -13.95 28.11 -16.41
N TYR A 382 -13.73 29.36 -16.79
CA TYR A 382 -12.45 30.03 -16.59
C TYR A 382 -12.09 30.21 -15.09
N ASP A 383 -13.07 30.27 -14.19
CA ASP A 383 -12.84 30.38 -12.74
C ASP A 383 -12.41 29.02 -12.18
N GLU A 384 -13.08 27.95 -12.58
CA GLU A 384 -12.68 26.59 -12.19
C GLU A 384 -11.30 26.24 -12.76
N LEU A 385 -10.98 26.60 -14.01
CA LEU A 385 -9.63 26.47 -14.56
C LEU A 385 -8.59 27.31 -13.79
N SER A 386 -8.98 28.51 -13.32
CA SER A 386 -8.14 29.38 -12.51
C SER A 386 -7.77 28.71 -11.18
N GLU A 387 -8.75 28.11 -10.51
CA GLU A 387 -8.58 27.36 -9.27
C GLU A 387 -7.77 26.07 -9.48
N LEU A 388 -8.11 25.28 -10.51
CA LEU A 388 -7.44 24.01 -10.84
C LEU A 388 -5.96 24.20 -11.17
N LEU A 389 -5.62 25.29 -11.85
CA LEU A 389 -4.24 25.59 -12.27
C LEU A 389 -3.49 26.46 -11.24
N GLY A 390 -4.16 26.96 -10.19
CA GLY A 390 -3.57 27.86 -9.20
C GLY A 390 -3.04 29.17 -9.81
N MET A 391 -3.66 29.65 -10.88
CA MET A 391 -3.23 30.84 -11.63
C MET A 391 -4.34 31.89 -11.65
N PRO A 392 -4.03 33.19 -11.78
CA PRO A 392 -5.05 34.22 -11.94
C PRO A 392 -5.92 34.00 -13.18
N ARG A 393 -7.24 34.18 -13.05
CA ARG A 393 -8.23 34.06 -14.14
C ARG A 393 -7.80 34.77 -15.43
N ARG A 394 -7.24 35.98 -15.30
CA ARG A 394 -6.72 36.77 -16.45
C ARG A 394 -5.64 36.04 -17.26
N THR A 395 -4.79 35.27 -16.59
CA THR A 395 -3.72 34.49 -17.21
C THR A 395 -4.28 33.30 -17.95
N VAL A 396 -5.24 32.59 -17.34
CA VAL A 396 -5.98 31.49 -17.98
C VAL A 396 -6.73 31.99 -19.21
N ALA A 397 -7.45 33.11 -19.10
CA ALA A 397 -8.18 33.72 -20.21
C ALA A 397 -7.26 34.06 -21.39
N ARG A 398 -6.09 34.65 -21.12
CA ARG A 398 -5.08 34.95 -22.14
C ARG A 398 -4.58 33.68 -22.84
N ARG A 399 -4.23 32.63 -22.09
CA ARG A 399 -3.70 31.38 -22.66
C ARG A 399 -4.75 30.57 -23.42
N MET A 400 -5.99 30.55 -22.94
CA MET A 400 -7.13 29.97 -23.67
C MET A 400 -7.36 30.69 -25.00
N LYS A 401 -7.21 32.02 -25.03
CA LYS A 401 -7.26 32.79 -26.28
C LYS A 401 -6.12 32.41 -27.22
N GLU A 402 -4.88 32.33 -26.74
CA GLU A 402 -3.73 31.89 -27.55
C GLU A 402 -3.90 30.46 -28.11
N LEU A 403 -4.52 29.55 -27.33
CA LEU A 403 -4.84 28.20 -27.79
C LEU A 403 -5.95 28.17 -28.84
N ALA A 404 -6.94 29.05 -28.72
CA ALA A 404 -8.02 29.19 -29.70
C ALA A 404 -7.52 29.85 -30.99
N ASP A 405 -6.69 30.90 -30.88
CA ASP A 405 -6.05 31.58 -32.00
C ASP A 405 -5.07 30.64 -32.76
N ALA A 406 -4.56 29.60 -32.07
CA ALA A 406 -3.72 28.56 -32.65
C ALA A 406 -4.49 27.30 -33.12
N ASP A 407 -5.83 27.37 -33.19
CA ASP A 407 -6.72 26.27 -33.60
C ASP A 407 -6.54 24.96 -32.79
N ARG A 408 -6.11 25.06 -31.53
CA ARG A 408 -5.93 23.90 -30.65
C ARG A 408 -7.15 23.58 -29.81
N ILE A 409 -8.01 24.59 -29.59
CA ILE A 409 -9.27 24.47 -28.87
C ILE A 409 -10.30 25.39 -29.50
N ARG A 410 -11.60 25.07 -29.36
CA ARG A 410 -12.67 25.99 -29.72
C ARG A 410 -13.84 25.89 -28.75
N ARG A 411 -14.61 26.97 -28.58
CA ARG A 411 -15.88 26.95 -27.84
C ARG A 411 -17.00 26.57 -28.79
N VAL A 412 -17.78 25.55 -28.44
CA VAL A 412 -18.97 25.12 -29.19
C VAL A 412 -20.21 25.49 -28.38
N GLY A 413 -21.15 26.23 -28.99
CA GLY A 413 -22.39 26.68 -28.36
C GLY A 413 -22.30 28.06 -27.70
N ALA A 414 -23.39 28.49 -27.06
CA ALA A 414 -23.52 29.83 -26.47
C ALA A 414 -22.58 30.04 -25.27
N ALA A 415 -22.15 31.27 -25.00
CA ALA A 415 -21.17 31.57 -23.94
C ALA A 415 -21.56 31.06 -22.53
N LYS A 416 -22.86 30.98 -22.21
CA LYS A 416 -23.34 30.48 -20.91
C LYS A 416 -23.40 28.95 -20.80
N ASN A 417 -23.70 28.24 -21.89
CA ASN A 417 -24.03 26.80 -21.86
C ASN A 417 -23.23 25.96 -22.87
N GLY A 418 -22.30 26.57 -23.59
CA GLY A 418 -21.42 25.89 -24.53
C GLY A 418 -20.30 25.15 -23.80
N TYR A 419 -19.58 24.31 -24.53
CA TYR A 419 -18.45 23.54 -24.01
C TYR A 419 -17.20 23.80 -24.84
N TRP A 420 -16.04 23.43 -24.32
CA TRP A 420 -14.76 23.49 -25.00
C TRP A 420 -14.47 22.18 -25.71
N GLU A 421 -14.13 22.27 -26.99
CA GLU A 421 -13.66 21.15 -27.79
C GLU A 421 -12.16 21.31 -28.00
N VAL A 422 -11.39 20.24 -27.73
CA VAL A 422 -9.95 20.20 -28.01
C VAL A 422 -9.73 19.60 -29.39
N LEU A 423 -9.06 20.36 -30.26
CA LEU A 423 -8.74 19.96 -31.62
C LEU A 423 -7.33 19.33 -31.60
N CYS A 424 -7.26 18.00 -31.52
CA CYS A 424 -6.00 17.27 -31.44
C CYS A 424 -5.17 17.44 -32.74
N GLY A 425 -3.91 17.87 -32.60
CA GLY A 425 -2.89 17.74 -33.63
C GLY A 425 -1.89 16.64 -33.24
N GLU A 426 -2.24 15.38 -33.50
CA GLU A 426 -1.23 14.36 -33.80
C GLU A 426 -1.19 14.25 -35.33
N GLU A 427 0.02 14.22 -35.90
CA GLU A 427 0.36 14.40 -37.33
C GLU A 427 0.53 15.86 -37.80
N GLY A 428 1.75 16.38 -37.70
CA GLY A 428 2.08 17.70 -38.26
C GLY A 428 3.56 18.11 -38.26
N THR A 429 4.46 17.30 -37.67
CA THR A 429 5.91 17.59 -37.62
C THR A 429 6.77 16.68 -38.50
N ARG A 430 6.17 15.87 -39.39
CA ARG A 430 6.92 15.10 -40.41
C ARG A 430 6.78 15.60 -41.87
N GLU A 431 5.94 16.59 -42.15
CA GLU A 431 5.81 17.15 -43.51
C GLU A 431 6.48 18.52 -43.73
N LYS A 432 6.72 19.32 -42.69
CA LYS A 432 7.42 20.61 -42.85
C LYS A 432 8.96 20.53 -42.87
N VAL A 433 9.54 19.36 -42.59
CA VAL A 433 10.99 19.10 -42.70
C VAL A 433 11.38 18.53 -44.07
N ARG A 434 10.40 18.11 -44.90
CA ARG A 434 10.63 17.77 -46.31
C ARG A 434 10.62 19.01 -47.22
N ASP A 435 9.69 19.94 -47.02
CA ASP A 435 9.58 21.15 -47.88
C ASP A 435 10.72 22.17 -47.65
N THR A 436 11.39 22.17 -46.48
CA THR A 436 12.60 23.00 -46.26
C THR A 436 13.89 22.34 -46.76
N ARG A 437 13.93 21.01 -46.95
CA ARG A 437 15.09 20.32 -47.52
C ARG A 437 15.06 20.29 -49.06
N GLU A 438 13.89 20.36 -49.69
CA GLU A 438 13.77 20.54 -51.15
C GLU A 438 14.01 21.98 -51.61
N LYS A 439 13.55 23.00 -50.86
CA LYS A 439 13.83 24.41 -51.19
C LYS A 439 15.30 24.84 -51.02
N VAL A 440 16.05 24.17 -50.13
CA VAL A 440 17.50 24.40 -49.95
C VAL A 440 18.35 23.62 -50.97
N ARG A 441 17.80 22.56 -51.59
CA ARG A 441 18.44 21.87 -52.73
C ARG A 441 18.23 22.63 -54.04
N ASP A 442 17.02 23.13 -54.31
CA ASP A 442 16.71 23.83 -55.56
C ASP A 442 17.36 25.24 -55.66
N THR A 443 17.67 25.89 -54.53
CA THR A 443 18.46 27.14 -54.50
C THR A 443 19.98 26.94 -54.64
N ARG A 444 20.51 25.74 -54.37
CA ARG A 444 21.94 25.41 -54.58
C ARG A 444 22.24 24.91 -56.00
N GLU A 445 21.26 24.35 -56.72
CA GLU A 445 21.41 23.99 -58.13
C GLU A 445 21.16 25.18 -59.09
N LYS A 446 20.23 26.10 -58.77
CA LYS A 446 20.02 27.32 -59.57
C LYS A 446 21.10 28.40 -59.41
N GLY A 447 21.96 28.29 -58.40
CA GLY A 447 23.10 29.19 -58.17
C GLY A 447 24.41 28.78 -58.86
N ARG A 448 24.51 27.54 -59.37
CA ARG A 448 25.69 27.05 -60.11
C ARG A 448 25.53 27.09 -61.64
N GLY A 449 24.31 27.34 -62.14
CA GLY A 449 24.02 27.46 -63.58
C GLY A 449 24.01 28.88 -64.16
N ARG A 450 24.37 29.92 -63.39
CA ARG A 450 24.39 31.33 -63.85
C ARG A 450 25.76 32.00 -63.81
N ARG A 451 26.85 31.22 -63.80
CA ARG A 451 28.23 31.76 -63.80
C ARG A 451 29.14 31.13 -64.85
N LEU A 452 28.58 30.66 -65.98
CA LEU A 452 29.32 30.07 -67.10
C LEU A 452 28.80 30.45 -68.51
N GLU A 453 28.05 31.54 -68.66
CA GLU A 453 27.66 32.07 -69.97
C GLU A 453 27.80 33.61 -70.04
N ASN A 454 29.00 34.13 -69.79
CA ASN A 454 29.40 35.50 -70.19
C ASN A 454 30.94 35.64 -70.25
N GLU A 455 31.60 34.67 -70.88
CA GLU A 455 32.90 34.88 -71.54
C GLU A 455 32.79 34.32 -72.96
N LEU A 456 32.23 35.14 -73.84
CA LEU A 456 32.54 35.26 -75.27
C LEU A 456 32.07 36.64 -75.75
#